data_AF-A0A2E3K337-F1
#
_entry.id   AF-A0A2E3K337-F1
#
_cell.length_a   1.000
_cell.length_b   1.000
_cell.length_c   1.000
_cell.angle_alpha   90.00
_cell.angle_beta   90.00
_cell.angle_gamma   90.00
#
_symmetry.space_group_name_H-M   'P 1'
#
loop_
_entity.id
_entity.type
_entity.pdbx_description
1 polymer ?
#
loop_
_entity_poly.entity_id
_entity_poly.type
_entity_poly.pdbx_seq_one_letter_code
_entity_poly.pdbx_strand_id
1 'polypeptide(L)'
;IDSASDGSMLFVDPPYYNADQKKFYPCNFELKDYSRLMECLKRNKDRVYFLLTYDDSEEVRELYEWCSIINEQSWNYTIIRTDDQKTGQKLIDGHKSQRTKGNEIFLSYE
;
A
#
# COMPACT_ATOMS: atom_id res chain seq x y z
N ILE A 1 -5.49 -2.72 -16.42
CA ILE A 1 -5.30 -4.19 -16.24
C ILE A 1 -6.06 -4.94 -17.32
N ASP A 2 -7.37 -4.79 -17.46
CA ASP A 2 -8.16 -5.48 -18.50
C ASP A 2 -7.62 -5.25 -19.93
N SER A 3 -7.08 -4.06 -20.22
CA SER A 3 -6.51 -3.70 -21.51
C SER A 3 -5.04 -4.07 -21.69
N ALA A 4 -4.35 -4.59 -20.67
CA ALA A 4 -2.97 -5.04 -20.80
C ALA A 4 -2.90 -6.23 -21.78
N SER A 5 -1.79 -6.46 -22.46
CA SER A 5 -1.59 -7.67 -23.27
C SER A 5 -1.41 -8.90 -22.39
N ASP A 6 -1.75 -10.07 -22.92
CA ASP A 6 -1.52 -11.35 -22.23
C ASP A 6 -0.01 -11.58 -22.02
N GLY A 7 0.35 -12.13 -20.87
CA GLY A 7 1.74 -12.32 -20.44
C GLY A 7 2.44 -11.05 -19.94
N SER A 8 1.75 -9.91 -19.87
CA SER A 8 2.33 -8.68 -19.31
C SER A 8 2.63 -8.85 -17.82
N MET A 9 3.71 -8.23 -17.35
CA MET A 9 4.02 -8.08 -15.93
C MET A 9 3.61 -6.69 -15.45
N LEU A 10 2.74 -6.64 -14.45
CA LEU A 10 2.20 -5.40 -13.89
C LEU A 10 2.74 -5.18 -12.49
N PHE A 11 3.28 -3.98 -12.23
CA PHE A 11 3.53 -3.51 -10.87
C PHE A 11 2.35 -2.64 -10.44
N VAL A 12 1.72 -2.99 -9.32
CA VAL A 12 0.45 -2.40 -8.87
C VAL A 12 0.65 -1.84 -7.46
N ASP A 13 0.62 -0.52 -7.33
CA ASP A 13 0.81 0.21 -6.07
C ASP A 13 -0.36 1.20 -5.87
N PRO A 14 -1.55 0.70 -5.46
CA PRO A 14 -2.74 1.53 -5.29
C PRO A 14 -2.67 2.35 -3.99
N PRO A 15 -3.58 3.31 -3.78
CA PRO A 15 -3.78 3.89 -2.45
C PRO A 15 -4.03 2.79 -1.41
N TYR A 16 -3.27 2.81 -0.32
CA TYR A 16 -3.33 1.79 0.74
C TYR A 16 -4.65 1.81 1.49
N TYR A 17 -5.00 0.72 2.17
CA TYR A 17 -6.29 0.57 2.85
C TYR A 17 -6.29 1.35 4.16
N ASN A 18 -5.34 1.08 5.05
CA ASN A 18 -5.28 1.70 6.38
C ASN A 18 -4.22 2.80 6.52
N ALA A 19 -3.33 2.98 5.55
CA ALA A 19 -2.35 4.09 5.63
C ALA A 19 -3.08 5.44 5.68
N ASP A 20 -2.43 6.47 6.21
CA ASP A 20 -2.98 7.83 6.24
C ASP A 20 -3.06 8.39 4.81
N GLN A 21 -4.09 7.96 4.06
CA GLN A 21 -4.21 8.15 2.61
C GLN A 21 -4.18 9.64 2.25
N LYS A 22 -4.68 10.50 3.15
CA LYS A 22 -4.67 11.96 2.99
C LYS A 22 -3.25 12.56 2.93
N LYS A 23 -2.23 11.87 3.47
CA LYS A 23 -0.83 12.30 3.41
C LYS A 23 -0.08 11.76 2.20
N PHE A 24 -0.45 10.57 1.72
CA PHE A 24 0.30 9.87 0.68
C PHE A 24 -0.33 10.00 -0.71
N TYR A 25 -1.66 10.11 -0.79
CA TYR A 25 -2.40 10.08 -2.05
C TYR A 25 -3.34 11.29 -2.15
N PRO A 26 -3.33 12.04 -3.27
CA PRO A 26 -4.26 13.14 -3.49
C PRO A 26 -5.69 12.65 -3.77
N CYS A 27 -5.86 11.38 -4.15
CA CYS A 27 -7.13 10.72 -4.37
C CYS A 27 -7.12 9.38 -3.64
N ASN A 28 -8.14 9.17 -2.82
CA ASN A 28 -8.27 7.99 -1.96
C ASN A 28 -9.18 6.95 -2.61
N PHE A 29 -9.00 5.69 -2.25
CA PHE A 29 -9.95 4.65 -2.62
C PHE A 29 -11.10 4.63 -1.62
N GLU A 30 -12.32 4.46 -2.14
CA GLU A 30 -13.44 4.02 -1.31
C GLU A 30 -13.45 2.49 -1.21
N LEU A 31 -14.24 1.93 -0.29
CA LEU A 31 -14.39 0.47 -0.14
C LEU A 31 -14.68 -0.25 -1.48
N LYS A 32 -15.54 0.36 -2.31
CA LYS A 32 -15.88 -0.17 -3.64
C LYS A 32 -14.69 -0.21 -4.60
N ASP A 33 -13.73 0.69 -4.46
CA ASP A 33 -12.56 0.76 -5.32
C ASP A 33 -11.56 -0.34 -4.99
N TYR A 34 -11.39 -0.67 -3.70
CA TYR A 34 -10.61 -1.83 -3.28
C TYR A 34 -11.19 -3.12 -3.85
N SER A 35 -12.50 -3.35 -3.68
CA SER A 35 -13.16 -4.52 -4.25
C SER A 35 -13.06 -4.54 -5.78
N ARG A 36 -13.21 -3.40 -6.45
CA ARG A 36 -13.10 -3.31 -7.91
C ARG A 36 -11.70 -3.65 -8.42
N LEU A 37 -10.66 -3.21 -7.72
CA LEU A 37 -9.27 -3.57 -8.04
C LEU A 37 -9.02 -5.06 -7.82
N MET A 38 -9.44 -5.60 -6.67
CA MET A 38 -9.30 -7.02 -6.34
C MET A 38 -9.97 -7.89 -7.41
N GLU A 39 -11.23 -7.61 -7.75
CA GLU A 39 -11.96 -8.32 -8.80
C GLU A 39 -11.29 -8.17 -10.18
N CYS A 40 -10.57 -7.07 -10.41
CA CYS A 40 -9.82 -6.84 -11.63
C CYS A 40 -8.56 -7.68 -11.73
N LEU A 41 -7.81 -7.80 -10.64
CA LEU A 41 -6.67 -8.69 -10.59
C LEU A 41 -7.13 -10.15 -10.67
N LYS A 42 -8.16 -10.52 -9.90
CA LYS A 42 -8.67 -11.90 -9.84
C LYS A 42 -9.16 -12.43 -11.18
N ARG A 43 -9.90 -11.62 -11.95
CA ARG A 43 -10.37 -12.02 -13.28
C ARG A 43 -9.28 -12.08 -14.35
N ASN A 44 -8.13 -11.44 -14.13
CA ASN A 44 -7.01 -11.41 -15.06
C ASN A 44 -5.80 -12.26 -14.59
N LYS A 45 -5.90 -12.94 -13.45
CA LYS A 45 -4.78 -13.59 -12.77
C LYS A 45 -4.05 -14.65 -13.63
N ASP A 46 -4.77 -15.33 -14.52
CA ASP A 46 -4.20 -16.34 -15.42
C ASP A 46 -3.68 -15.74 -16.73
N ARG A 47 -3.96 -14.44 -16.96
CA ARG A 47 -3.67 -13.72 -18.20
C ARG A 47 -2.47 -12.79 -18.07
N VAL A 48 -2.26 -12.21 -16.88
CA VAL A 48 -1.17 -11.27 -16.59
C VAL A 48 -0.45 -11.68 -15.31
N TYR A 49 0.85 -11.42 -15.26
CA TYR A 49 1.61 -11.47 -14.02
C TYR A 49 1.44 -10.14 -13.29
N PHE A 50 1.31 -10.17 -11.97
CA PHE A 50 1.27 -8.94 -11.18
C PHE A 50 2.07 -9.07 -9.89
N LEU A 51 2.66 -7.94 -9.51
CA LEU A 51 3.23 -7.71 -8.20
C LEU A 51 2.45 -6.57 -7.56
N LEU A 52 1.67 -6.88 -6.53
CA LEU A 52 0.87 -5.92 -5.78
C LEU A 52 1.60 -5.55 -4.49
N THR A 53 1.76 -4.25 -4.25
CA THR A 53 2.26 -3.70 -2.99
C THR A 53 1.13 -3.07 -2.20
N TYR A 54 1.13 -3.31 -0.90
CA TYR A 54 0.01 -2.89 -0.05
C TYR A 54 0.41 -2.83 1.43
N ASP A 55 -0.35 -2.11 2.27
CA ASP A 55 -0.17 -2.16 3.72
C ASP A 55 -0.54 -3.54 4.31
N ASP A 56 0.27 -3.99 5.25
CA ASP A 56 0.03 -5.25 5.96
C ASP A 56 -1.11 -5.08 6.98
N SER A 57 -2.32 -5.43 6.57
CA SER A 57 -3.52 -5.39 7.41
C SER A 57 -4.41 -6.61 7.18
N GLU A 58 -5.27 -6.89 8.16
CA GLU A 58 -6.19 -8.03 8.11
C GLU A 58 -7.15 -7.91 6.91
N GLU A 59 -7.67 -6.71 6.64
CA GLU A 59 -8.59 -6.49 5.53
C GLU A 59 -7.95 -6.79 4.18
N VAL A 60 -6.65 -6.49 4.03
CA VAL A 60 -5.91 -6.74 2.79
C VAL A 60 -5.60 -8.21 2.62
N ARG A 61 -5.24 -8.89 3.73
CA ARG A 61 -5.02 -10.34 3.75
C ARG A 61 -6.31 -11.10 3.41
N GLU A 62 -7.46 -10.66 3.90
CA GLU A 62 -8.76 -11.21 3.53
C GLU A 62 -9.11 -10.93 2.07
N LEU A 63 -8.95 -9.68 1.61
CA LEU A 63 -9.30 -9.27 0.24
C LEU A 63 -8.49 -10.05 -0.82
N TYR A 64 -7.24 -10.35 -0.52
CA TYR A 64 -6.31 -11.05 -1.41
C TYR A 64 -5.94 -12.46 -0.92
N GLU A 65 -6.83 -13.14 -0.19
CA GLU A 65 -6.61 -14.51 0.32
C GLU A 65 -6.26 -15.54 -0.78
N TRP A 66 -6.59 -15.21 -2.04
CA TRP A 66 -6.34 -16.03 -3.22
C TRP A 66 -4.93 -15.80 -3.84
N CYS A 67 -4.15 -14.89 -3.28
CA CYS A 67 -2.77 -14.60 -3.67
C CYS A 67 -1.77 -15.18 -2.67
N SER A 68 -0.56 -15.45 -3.14
CA SER A 68 0.60 -15.76 -2.31
C SER A 68 1.26 -14.47 -1.82
N ILE A 69 1.59 -14.40 -0.53
CA ILE A 69 2.46 -13.36 0.03
C ILE A 69 3.90 -13.77 -0.26
N ILE A 70 4.58 -13.04 -1.13
CA ILE A 70 5.96 -13.35 -1.53
C ILE A 70 6.99 -12.65 -0.65
N ASN A 71 6.61 -11.56 0.02
CA ASN A 71 7.49 -10.82 0.92
C ASN A 71 6.69 -9.94 1.90
N GLU A 72 7.25 -9.73 3.09
CA GLU A 72 6.75 -8.82 4.13
C GLU A 72 7.90 -7.89 4.54
N GLN A 73 7.69 -6.58 4.53
CA GLN A 73 8.74 -5.59 4.79
C GLN A 73 8.25 -4.49 5.73
N SER A 74 9.14 -4.02 6.60
CA SER A 74 8.87 -2.89 7.49
C SER A 74 9.73 -1.69 7.12
N TRP A 75 9.09 -0.56 6.84
CA TRP A 75 9.76 0.67 6.46
C TRP A 75 9.59 1.76 7.52
N ASN A 76 10.63 2.57 7.70
CA ASN A 76 10.51 3.80 8.48
C ASN A 76 10.08 4.93 7.53
N TYR A 77 8.81 5.35 7.60
CA TYR A 77 8.38 6.51 6.82
C TYR A 77 8.93 7.80 7.43
N THR A 78 9.63 8.59 6.62
CA THR A 78 10.15 9.92 7.02
C THR A 78 9.17 11.06 6.74
N ILE A 79 8.05 10.77 6.08
CA ILE A 79 7.01 11.73 5.68
C ILE A 79 6.20 12.25 6.90
N ILE A 80 6.17 11.49 8.00
CA ILE A 80 5.54 11.90 9.26
C ILE A 80 6.62 12.48 10.18
N ARG A 81 7.09 13.69 9.86
CA ARG A 81 7.98 14.45 10.73
C ARG A 81 7.37 15.82 10.96
N THR A 82 6.96 16.08 12.19
CA THR A 82 6.49 17.40 12.61
C THR A 82 7.62 18.23 13.26
N ASP A 83 8.86 17.74 13.26
CA ASP A 83 10.02 18.43 13.84
C ASP A 83 10.80 19.28 12.82
N ASP A 84 10.96 20.59 13.10
CA ASP A 84 11.75 21.52 12.28
C ASP A 84 13.25 21.16 12.33
N GLN A 85 13.75 20.52 11.26
CA GLN A 85 15.16 20.13 11.13
C GLN A 85 16.10 21.33 10.90
N LYS A 86 15.59 22.49 10.51
CA LYS A 86 16.45 23.66 10.20
C LYS A 86 16.88 24.39 11.46
N THR A 87 16.01 24.44 12.47
CA THR A 87 16.23 25.22 13.69
C THR A 87 16.47 24.34 14.92
N GLY A 88 16.22 23.03 14.83
CA GLY A 88 16.30 22.11 15.96
C GLY A 88 15.22 22.34 17.02
N GLN A 89 14.18 23.13 16.69
CA GLN A 89 13.09 23.43 17.61
C GLN A 89 12.20 22.20 17.78
N LYS A 90 11.89 21.92 19.05
CA LYS A 90 10.91 20.90 19.44
C LYS A 90 9.51 21.40 19.07
N LEU A 91 8.53 20.49 19.05
CA LEU A 91 7.11 20.88 19.03
C LEU A 91 6.81 21.82 20.22
N ILE A 92 5.71 22.56 20.17
CA ILE A 92 5.30 23.57 21.18
C ILE A 92 5.36 23.04 22.63
N ASP A 93 5.20 21.73 22.81
CA ASP A 93 5.21 21.00 24.08
C ASP A 93 6.56 20.37 24.46
N GLY A 94 7.61 20.52 23.63
CA GLY A 94 8.91 19.92 23.86
C GLY A 94 9.03 18.45 23.41
N HIS A 95 8.02 17.88 22.78
CA HIS A 95 8.01 16.48 22.34
C HIS A 95 8.61 16.30 20.92
N LYS A 96 9.22 15.13 20.69
CA LYS A 96 9.55 14.63 19.35
C LYS A 96 8.40 13.76 18.88
N SER A 97 7.93 13.92 17.64
CA SER A 97 6.97 12.98 17.05
C SER A 97 7.55 11.56 17.06
N GLN A 98 6.75 10.58 17.48
CA GLN A 98 7.16 9.18 17.36
C GLN A 98 7.24 8.81 15.89
N ARG A 99 8.34 8.14 15.50
CA ARG A 99 8.45 7.54 14.18
C ARG A 99 7.56 6.31 14.14
N THR A 100 6.57 6.31 13.26
CA THR A 100 5.76 5.13 12.99
C THR A 100 6.43 4.33 11.88
N LYS A 101 6.55 3.01 12.06
CA LYS A 101 6.91 2.11 10.97
C LYS A 101 5.65 1.72 10.20
N GLY A 102 5.73 1.71 8.88
CA GLY A 102 4.76 1.02 8.04
C GLY A 102 5.18 -0.42 7.83
N ASN A 103 4.23 -1.33 7.80
CA ASN A 103 4.43 -2.69 7.33
C ASN A 103 3.75 -2.82 5.98
N GLU A 104 4.45 -3.41 5.01
CA GLU A 104 3.97 -3.62 3.65
C GLU A 104 4.10 -5.10 3.28
N ILE A 105 3.14 -5.60 2.52
CA ILE A 105 3.16 -6.93 1.93
C ILE A 105 3.25 -6.85 0.41
N PHE A 106 3.94 -7.84 -0.16
CA PHE A 106 4.05 -8.04 -1.59
C PHE A 106 3.27 -9.30 -1.95
N LEU A 107 2.29 -9.15 -2.84
CA LEU A 107 1.34 -10.18 -3.22
C LEU A 107 1.50 -10.51 -4.71
N SER A 108 1.44 -11.80 -5.05
CA SER A 108 1.39 -12.32 -6.42
C SER A 108 0.46 -13.52 -6.50
N TYR A 109 -0.04 -13.82 -7.68
CA TYR A 109 -0.74 -15.08 -7.96
C TYR A 109 0.23 -16.08 -8.62
N GLU A 110 0.22 -17.32 -8.15
CA GLU A 110 1.04 -18.45 -8.64
C GLU A 110 0.17 -19.50 -9.34
#